data_AF-A0A7Y0X7V0-F1
#
_entry.id   AF-A0A7Y0X7V0-F1
#
_cell.length_a   1.000
_cell.length_b   1.000
_cell.length_c   1.000
_cell.angle_alpha   90.00
_cell.angle_beta   90.00
_cell.angle_gamma   90.00
#
_symmetry.space_group_name_H-M   'P 1'
#
loop_
_entity.id
_entity.type
_entity.pdbx_description
1 polymer ?
#
loop_
_entity_poly.entity_id
_entity_poly.type
_entity_poly.pdbx_seq_one_letter_code
_entity_poly.pdbx_strand_id
1 'polypeptide(L)'
;IAREHGLMDDGVSEQRKNSMACVAFPTCPLAMAEAERFLPQFVTDVEGILEKHNLPENDNIILRVTGCPNGCGRAMLAEIGLVGKAPGRYNLHLGGNRAGTRVPKMYKENITDKQILEEIDLLV
;
A
#
# COMPACT_ATOMS: atom_id res chain seq x y z
N ILE A 1 10.61 16.87 23.48
CA ILE A 1 11.62 16.12 22.68
C ILE A 1 11.02 15.34 21.50
N ALA A 2 10.32 14.20 21.67
CA ALA A 2 9.87 13.39 20.50
C ALA A 2 8.93 14.14 19.52
N ARG A 3 7.97 14.91 20.05
CA ARG A 3 7.09 15.79 19.25
C ARG A 3 7.86 16.92 18.55
N GLU A 4 8.82 17.54 19.25
CA GLU A 4 9.65 18.64 18.71
C GLU A 4 10.48 18.22 17.50
N HIS A 5 10.79 16.93 17.36
CA HIS A 5 11.53 16.37 16.23
C HIS A 5 10.65 15.64 15.21
N GLY A 6 9.32 15.76 15.31
CA GLY A 6 8.37 15.16 14.34
C GLY A 6 8.25 13.64 14.40
N LEU A 7 8.76 12.99 15.45
CA LEU A 7 8.63 11.53 15.62
C LEU A 7 7.27 11.12 16.17
N MET A 8 6.53 12.06 16.75
CA MET A 8 5.16 11.89 17.22
C MET A 8 4.28 12.97 16.59
N ASP A 9 3.48 12.56 15.62
CA ASP A 9 2.51 13.39 14.93
C ASP A 9 1.12 12.77 15.09
N ASP A 10 0.22 13.49 15.77
CA ASP A 10 -1.14 13.03 16.05
C ASP A 10 -2.03 13.09 14.78
N GLY A 11 -1.56 13.76 13.71
CA GLY A 11 -2.24 13.85 12.42
C GLY A 11 -2.04 12.64 11.50
N VAL A 12 -1.21 11.67 11.90
CA VAL A 12 -1.00 10.44 11.10
C VAL A 12 -2.23 9.54 11.21
N SER A 13 -2.88 9.28 10.08
CA SER A 13 -4.08 8.44 9.98
C SER A 13 -3.84 6.97 10.37
N GLU A 14 -4.90 6.26 10.75
CA GLU A 14 -4.81 4.80 10.95
C GLU A 14 -4.47 4.07 9.65
N GLN A 15 -4.92 4.56 8.49
CA GLN A 15 -4.55 4.00 7.20
C GLN A 15 -3.04 4.04 6.97
N ARG A 16 -2.38 5.17 7.29
CA ARG A 16 -0.93 5.33 7.14
C ARG A 16 -0.14 4.49 8.12
N LYS A 17 -0.57 4.41 9.38
CA LYS A 17 0.05 3.53 10.40
C LYS A 17 0.01 2.05 9.99
N ASN A 18 -1.01 1.66 9.25
CA ASN A 18 -1.23 0.29 8.79
C ASN A 18 -0.75 0.03 7.34
N SER A 19 0.04 0.96 6.79
CA SER A 19 0.63 0.85 5.45
C SER A 19 2.13 0.52 5.53
N MET A 20 2.65 -0.27 4.57
CA MET A 20 4.07 -0.64 4.57
C MET A 20 4.60 -0.90 3.16
N ALA A 21 5.88 -0.58 2.94
CA ALA A 21 6.58 -0.89 1.70
C ALA A 21 7.95 -1.51 1.97
N CYS A 22 8.49 -2.24 0.99
CA CYS A 22 9.93 -2.55 0.98
C CYS A 22 10.73 -1.40 0.37
N VAL A 23 12.06 -1.45 0.53
CA VAL A 23 12.98 -0.45 -0.04
C VAL A 23 12.79 -0.26 -1.55
N ALA A 24 12.88 -1.33 -2.33
CA ALA A 24 12.90 -1.28 -3.80
C ALA A 24 13.98 -0.33 -4.36
N PHE A 25 13.68 0.50 -5.34
CA PHE A 25 14.63 1.49 -5.86
C PHE A 25 14.97 2.56 -4.79
N PRO A 26 16.16 3.17 -4.84
CA PRO A 26 17.22 3.03 -5.86
C PRO A 26 18.26 1.96 -5.55
N THR A 27 18.19 1.30 -4.39
CA THR A 27 19.29 0.47 -3.88
C THR A 27 19.07 -1.03 -4.03
N CYS A 28 17.83 -1.51 -4.10
CA CYS A 28 17.55 -2.92 -4.35
C CYS A 28 17.79 -3.26 -5.83
N PRO A 29 18.75 -4.14 -6.16
CA PRO A 29 19.06 -4.48 -7.55
C PRO A 29 17.99 -5.36 -8.22
N LEU A 30 17.01 -5.83 -7.44
CA LEU A 30 15.93 -6.71 -7.90
C LEU A 30 14.61 -5.96 -8.10
N ALA A 31 14.58 -4.64 -7.82
CA ALA A 31 13.37 -3.84 -7.93
C ALA A 31 12.87 -3.79 -9.37
N MET A 32 11.57 -4.02 -9.56
CA MET A 32 10.88 -3.90 -10.83
C MET A 32 10.02 -2.63 -10.88
N ALA A 33 9.49 -2.20 -9.74
CA ALA A 33 8.73 -0.96 -9.53
C ALA A 33 9.14 -0.29 -8.20
N GLU A 34 8.79 0.98 -8.04
CA GLU A 34 8.95 1.70 -6.77
C GLU A 34 8.08 1.09 -5.67
N ALA A 35 8.53 1.21 -4.42
CA ALA A 35 7.75 0.84 -3.25
C ALA A 35 7.88 1.88 -2.13
N GLU A 36 9.04 1.97 -1.46
CA GLU A 36 9.26 2.94 -0.36
C GLU A 36 8.99 4.38 -0.77
N ARG A 37 9.56 4.81 -1.91
CA ARG A 37 9.42 6.20 -2.41
C ARG A 37 8.04 6.49 -3.01
N PHE A 38 7.28 5.45 -3.34
CA PHE A 38 5.94 5.53 -3.90
C PHE A 38 4.86 5.58 -2.81
N LEU A 39 5.06 4.85 -1.71
CA LEU A 39 4.06 4.67 -0.66
C LEU A 39 3.53 5.98 -0.05
N PRO A 40 4.34 7.02 0.26
CA PRO A 40 3.83 8.20 0.95
C PRO A 40 2.70 8.91 0.21
N GLN A 41 2.85 9.12 -1.10
CA GLN A 41 1.82 9.74 -1.94
C GLN A 41 0.66 8.78 -2.19
N PHE A 42 0.95 7.51 -2.49
CA PHE A 42 -0.11 6.54 -2.76
C PHE A 42 -1.05 6.34 -1.55
N VAL A 43 -0.51 6.34 -0.33
CA VAL A 43 -1.33 6.30 0.89
C VAL A 43 -2.17 7.57 1.04
N THR A 44 -1.64 8.75 0.67
CA THR A 44 -2.44 9.99 0.64
C THR A 44 -3.61 9.89 -0.32
N ASP A 45 -3.40 9.32 -1.50
CA ASP A 45 -4.47 9.15 -2.49
C ASP A 45 -5.53 8.15 -1.99
N VAL A 46 -5.10 7.07 -1.32
CA VAL A 46 -6.01 6.11 -0.67
C VAL A 46 -6.79 6.76 0.47
N GLU A 47 -6.14 7.55 1.34
CA GLU A 47 -6.82 8.32 2.41
C GLU A 47 -7.94 9.19 1.82
N GLY A 48 -7.70 9.89 0.71
CA GLY A 48 -8.73 10.68 0.03
C GLY A 48 -9.89 9.85 -0.51
N ILE A 49 -9.65 8.61 -0.96
CA ILE A 49 -10.71 7.68 -1.36
C ILE A 49 -11.53 7.23 -0.14
N LEU A 50 -10.87 6.89 0.97
CA LEU A 50 -11.56 6.47 2.20
C LEU A 50 -12.44 7.60 2.75
N GLU A 51 -11.92 8.83 2.75
CA GLU A 51 -12.67 10.03 3.14
C GLU A 51 -13.88 10.28 2.23
N LYS A 52 -13.69 10.20 0.90
CA LYS A 52 -14.77 10.33 -0.10
C LYS A 52 -15.93 9.37 0.17
N HIS A 53 -15.65 8.16 0.63
CA HIS A 53 -16.64 7.14 0.95
C HIS A 53 -17.12 7.15 2.41
N ASN A 54 -16.75 8.17 3.19
CA ASN A 54 -17.14 8.36 4.59
C ASN A 54 -16.72 7.19 5.50
N LEU A 55 -15.57 6.56 5.24
CA LEU A 55 -15.05 5.56 6.18
C LEU A 55 -14.58 6.26 7.47
N PRO A 56 -14.78 5.61 8.65
CA PRO A 56 -14.34 6.18 9.91
C PRO A 56 -12.82 6.42 9.93
N GLU A 57 -12.38 7.54 10.49
CA GLU A 57 -10.95 7.90 10.61
C GLU A 57 -10.14 6.87 11.41
N ASN A 58 -10.81 6.12 12.29
CA ASN A 58 -10.23 5.07 13.11
C ASN A 58 -10.26 3.68 12.44
N ASP A 59 -10.72 3.59 11.20
CA ASP A 59 -10.71 2.37 10.41
C ASP A 59 -9.55 2.37 9.39
N ASN A 60 -9.16 1.18 8.96
CA ASN A 60 -8.06 1.03 8.03
C ASN A 60 -8.16 -0.26 7.21
N ILE A 61 -7.41 -0.28 6.12
CA ILE A 61 -7.14 -1.45 5.29
C ILE A 61 -5.63 -1.72 5.35
N ILE A 62 -5.23 -2.96 5.67
CA ILE A 62 -3.82 -3.34 5.63
C ILE A 62 -3.30 -3.25 4.19
N LEU A 63 -2.59 -2.16 3.88
CA LEU A 63 -2.09 -1.84 2.55
C LEU A 63 -0.59 -2.06 2.49
N ARG A 64 -0.12 -2.84 1.51
CA ARG A 64 1.32 -3.12 1.39
C ARG A 64 1.81 -3.12 -0.04
N VAL A 65 3.02 -2.59 -0.24
CA VAL A 65 3.68 -2.53 -1.55
C VAL A 65 5.01 -3.26 -1.51
N THR A 66 5.26 -4.13 -2.48
CA THR A 66 6.57 -4.74 -2.72
C THR A 66 7.02 -4.44 -4.14
N GLY A 67 8.27 -4.00 -4.33
CA GLY A 67 8.77 -3.57 -5.63
C GLY A 67 9.06 -4.70 -6.63
N CYS A 68 9.04 -5.96 -6.18
CA CYS A 68 9.25 -7.16 -6.99
C CYS A 68 8.59 -8.38 -6.31
N PRO A 69 8.45 -9.54 -6.98
CA PRO A 69 7.74 -10.71 -6.44
C PRO A 69 8.45 -11.44 -5.29
N ASN A 70 9.63 -10.99 -4.84
CA ASN A 70 10.31 -11.55 -3.66
C ASN A 70 9.53 -11.32 -2.35
N GLY A 71 8.65 -10.31 -2.31
CA GLY A 71 7.69 -10.15 -1.21
C GLY A 71 8.24 -9.55 0.09
N CYS A 72 9.36 -8.82 0.07
CA CYS A 72 9.95 -8.19 1.26
C CYS A 72 8.97 -7.26 2.01
N GLY A 73 8.09 -6.57 1.27
CA GLY A 73 7.05 -5.71 1.83
C GLY A 73 5.85 -6.46 2.42
N ARG A 74 5.90 -7.80 2.45
CA ARG A 74 4.82 -8.69 2.94
C ARG A 74 3.44 -8.41 2.33
N ALA A 75 3.40 -8.00 1.06
CA ALA A 75 2.16 -7.74 0.30
C ALA A 75 1.28 -8.99 0.16
N MET A 76 1.87 -10.19 0.18
CA MET A 76 1.16 -11.47 0.17
C MET A 76 0.49 -11.84 1.50
N LEU A 77 0.40 -10.91 2.46
CA LEU A 77 -0.39 -11.01 3.69
C LEU A 77 -1.15 -9.70 3.97
N ALA A 78 -1.39 -8.89 2.93
CA ALA A 78 -2.12 -7.63 3.01
C ALA A 78 -3.58 -7.82 2.62
N GLU A 79 -4.45 -6.93 3.08
CA GLU A 79 -5.83 -6.85 2.57
C GLU A 79 -5.83 -6.32 1.14
N ILE A 80 -5.01 -5.28 0.89
CA ILE A 80 -4.65 -4.78 -0.44
C ILE A 80 -3.13 -4.87 -0.60
N GLY A 81 -2.68 -5.68 -1.54
CA GLY A 81 -1.26 -5.90 -1.82
C GLY A 81 -0.88 -5.49 -3.25
N LEU A 82 0.17 -4.69 -3.40
CA LEU A 82 0.75 -4.34 -4.69
C LEU A 82 2.10 -5.06 -4.86
N VAL A 83 2.26 -5.79 -5.96
CA VAL A 83 3.51 -6.50 -6.31
C VAL A 83 4.06 -5.94 -7.62
N GLY A 84 5.21 -5.28 -7.57
CA GLY A 84 5.85 -4.60 -8.70
C GLY A 84 6.18 -5.55 -9.85
N LYS A 85 5.86 -5.11 -11.08
CA LYS A 85 6.07 -5.85 -12.33
C LYS A 85 6.97 -5.12 -13.33
N ALA A 86 6.85 -3.79 -13.38
CA ALA A 86 7.61 -2.90 -14.24
C ALA A 86 7.53 -1.48 -13.68
N PRO A 87 8.32 -0.51 -14.18
CA PRO A 87 8.23 0.88 -13.73
C PRO A 87 6.79 1.40 -13.79
N GLY A 88 6.25 1.83 -12.64
CA GLY A 88 4.88 2.32 -12.49
C GLY A 88 3.78 1.27 -12.68
N ARG A 89 4.08 -0.03 -12.63
CA ARG A 89 3.11 -1.11 -12.82
C ARG A 89 3.20 -2.21 -11.77
N TYR A 90 2.03 -2.66 -11.32
CA TYR A 90 1.89 -3.63 -10.24
C TYR A 90 0.82 -4.68 -10.56
N ASN A 91 0.98 -5.86 -9.99
CA ASN A 91 -0.12 -6.78 -9.77
C ASN A 91 -0.86 -6.35 -8.51
N LEU A 92 -2.18 -6.24 -8.60
CA LEU A 92 -3.07 -5.95 -7.49
C LEU A 92 -3.58 -7.26 -6.91
N HIS A 93 -3.34 -7.48 -5.63
CA HIS A 93 -3.78 -8.63 -4.87
C HIS A 93 -4.78 -8.20 -3.79
N LEU A 94 -5.88 -8.94 -3.67
CA LEU A 94 -6.96 -8.65 -2.73
C LEU A 94 -7.33 -9.87 -1.89
N GLY A 95 -7.91 -9.61 -0.72
CA GLY A 95 -8.57 -10.64 0.09
C GLY A 95 -7.70 -11.29 1.14
N GLY A 96 -6.66 -10.61 1.62
CA GLY A 96 -6.04 -10.95 2.91
C GLY A 96 -6.99 -10.67 4.08
N ASN A 97 -6.47 -10.59 5.29
CA ASN A 97 -7.24 -10.20 6.47
C ASN A 97 -6.35 -9.44 7.46
N ARG A 98 -6.98 -8.72 8.40
CA ARG A 98 -6.28 -7.95 9.44
C ARG A 98 -5.29 -8.78 10.27
N ALA A 99 -5.60 -10.04 10.53
CA ALA A 99 -4.73 -10.95 11.29
C ALA A 99 -3.51 -11.45 10.49
N GLY A 100 -3.44 -11.23 9.18
CA GLY A 100 -2.36 -11.72 8.32
C GLY A 100 -2.30 -13.24 8.21
N THR A 101 -3.43 -13.94 8.30
CA THR A 101 -3.52 -15.41 8.25
C THR A 101 -4.01 -15.95 6.91
N ARG A 102 -4.25 -15.09 5.92
CA ARG A 102 -4.70 -15.48 4.58
C ARG A 102 -3.89 -14.76 3.50
N VAL A 103 -3.48 -15.53 2.49
CA VAL A 103 -2.77 -15.01 1.30
C VAL A 103 -3.79 -14.40 0.33
N PRO A 104 -3.63 -13.12 -0.09
CA PRO A 104 -4.52 -12.48 -1.04
C PRO A 104 -4.29 -13.04 -2.46
N LYS A 105 -5.39 -13.25 -3.19
CA LYS A 105 -5.33 -13.70 -4.59
C LYS A 105 -5.05 -12.52 -5.51
N MET A 106 -4.38 -12.79 -6.62
CA MET A 106 -4.23 -11.77 -7.67
C MET A 106 -5.61 -11.43 -8.23
N TYR A 107 -5.93 -10.14 -8.22
CA TYR A 107 -7.19 -9.59 -8.70
C TYR A 107 -7.02 -8.99 -10.10
N LYS A 108 -5.98 -8.18 -10.31
CA LYS A 108 -5.60 -7.63 -11.63
C LYS A 108 -4.09 -7.68 -11.83
N GLU A 109 -3.67 -7.88 -13.07
CA GLU A 109 -2.26 -8.04 -13.43
C GLU A 109 -1.73 -6.81 -14.18
N ASN A 110 -0.52 -6.37 -13.83
CA ASN A 110 0.28 -5.40 -14.57
C ASN A 110 -0.39 -4.05 -14.87
N ILE A 111 -1.16 -3.54 -13.91
CA ILE A 111 -1.90 -2.28 -13.99
C ILE A 111 -1.11 -1.12 -13.37
N THR A 112 -1.45 0.10 -13.78
CA THR A 112 -0.85 1.34 -13.27
C THR A 112 -1.40 1.72 -11.89
N ASP A 113 -0.68 2.54 -11.15
CA ASP A 113 -1.13 3.17 -9.90
C ASP A 113 -2.49 3.86 -10.02
N LYS A 114 -2.73 4.61 -11.11
CA LYS A 114 -4.04 5.25 -11.37
C LYS A 114 -5.18 4.25 -11.49
N GLN A 115 -4.97 3.18 -12.26
CA GLN A 115 -5.96 2.11 -12.39
C GLN A 115 -6.19 1.41 -11.04
N ILE A 116 -5.15 1.25 -10.22
CA ILE A 116 -5.32 0.68 -8.87
C ILE A 116 -6.18 1.59 -8.00
N LEU A 117 -5.97 2.91 -8.03
CA LEU A 117 -6.80 3.86 -7.29
C LEU A 117 -8.26 3.81 -7.76
N GLU A 118 -8.51 3.71 -9.07
CA GLU A 118 -9.86 3.49 -9.62
C GLU A 118 -10.50 2.21 -9.10
N GLU A 119 -9.75 1.10 -9.01
CA GLU A 119 -10.28 -0.14 -8.41
C GLU A 119 -10.58 0.02 -6.92
N ILE A 120 -9.72 0.69 -6.16
CA ILE A 120 -9.95 0.90 -4.73
C ILE A 120 -11.20 1.76 -4.53
N ASP A 121 -11.36 2.84 -5.30
CA ASP A 121 -12.52 3.72 -5.27
C ASP A 121 -13.84 3.02 -5.63
N LEU A 122 -13.80 1.95 -6.43
CA LEU A 122 -14.97 1.15 -6.77
C LEU A 122 -15.32 0.07 -5.73
N LEU A 123 -14.33 -0.38 -4.94
CA LEU A 123 -14.47 -1.50 -4.01
C LEU A 123 -14.75 -1.08 -2.57
N VAL A 124 -14.31 0.12 -2.21
CA VAL A 124 -14.58 0.79 -0.94
C VAL A 124 -15.98 1.41 -0.99
#